data_AF-I7ML69-F1
#
_entry.id   AF-I7ML69-F1
#
_cell.length_a   1.000
_cell.length_b   1.000
_cell.length_c   1.000
_cell.angle_alpha   90.00
_cell.angle_beta   90.00
_cell.angle_gamma   90.00
#
_symmetry.space_group_name_H-M   'P 1'
#
loop_
_entity.id
_entity.type
_entity.pdbx_description
1 polymer ?
#
loop_
_entity_poly.entity_id
_entity_poly.type
_entity_poly.pdbx_seq_one_letter_code
_entity_poly.pdbx_strand_id
1 'polypeptide(L)'
;MSRQSFKAPDKGSFPLDHFHECDEFAKAYNSCVLKHQLMPKRCRQHQIDYLGCRMKAGLMEKEEFEKLGFTEESSWENEEAEQRYLFNKIQKIKEKAQQNVNQRMKEKQQMGDQKVDYSKPEGLN
;
A
#
# COMPACT_ATOMS: atom_id res chain seq x y z
N MET A 1 -0.65 15.40 40.21
CA MET A 1 -1.30 14.94 38.97
C MET A 1 -2.36 15.96 38.58
N SER A 2 -2.08 16.77 37.55
CA SER A 2 -3.06 17.76 37.07
C SER A 2 -4.17 17.04 36.31
N ARG A 3 -5.42 17.21 36.77
CA ARG A 3 -6.61 16.70 36.08
C ARG A 3 -6.66 17.39 34.72
N GLN A 4 -6.48 16.64 33.63
CA GLN A 4 -6.74 17.18 32.30
C GLN A 4 -8.21 17.61 32.26
N SER A 5 -8.44 18.89 31.94
CA SER A 5 -9.76 19.40 31.64
C SER A 5 -10.16 18.84 30.29
N PHE A 6 -10.91 17.73 30.32
CA PHE A 6 -11.47 17.13 29.11
C PHE A 6 -12.67 17.98 28.69
N LYS A 7 -12.52 18.74 27.61
CA LYS A 7 -13.68 19.26 26.87
C LYS A 7 -14.51 18.04 26.42
N ALA A 8 -15.83 18.15 26.52
CA ALA A 8 -16.71 17.11 25.98
C ALA A 8 -16.42 16.92 24.49
N PRO A 9 -16.48 15.68 23.96
CA PRO A 9 -16.33 15.43 22.53
C PRO A 9 -17.38 16.23 21.76
N ASP A 10 -16.97 16.89 20.68
CA ASP A 10 -17.84 17.78 19.90
C ASP A 10 -19.12 17.08 19.38
N LYS A 11 -19.05 15.77 19.12
CA LYS A 11 -20.16 14.95 18.64
C LYS A 11 -20.84 14.09 19.73
N GLY A 12 -20.56 14.34 21.00
CA GLY A 12 -21.13 13.58 22.12
C GLY A 12 -20.63 12.13 22.20
N SER A 13 -21.32 11.30 22.98
CA SER A 13 -21.05 9.86 23.08
C SER A 13 -21.82 9.10 22.00
N PHE A 14 -21.19 8.13 21.35
CA PHE A 14 -21.79 7.36 20.26
C PHE A 14 -23.01 6.56 20.75
N PRO A 15 -24.20 6.69 20.12
CA PRO A 15 -25.38 5.93 20.53
C PRO A 15 -25.12 4.42 20.44
N LEU A 16 -25.53 3.66 21.45
CA LEU A 16 -25.48 2.20 21.41
C LEU A 16 -26.61 1.66 20.53
N ASP A 17 -26.30 0.62 19.75
CA ASP A 17 -27.32 -0.12 18.99
C ASP A 17 -28.02 -1.11 19.92
N HIS A 18 -29.03 -0.63 20.64
CA HIS A 18 -29.75 -1.42 21.64
C HIS A 18 -30.67 -2.47 21.01
N PHE A 19 -31.22 -2.19 19.84
CA PHE A 19 -32.18 -3.07 19.17
C PHE A 19 -31.53 -3.97 18.12
N HIS A 20 -30.21 -3.93 18.00
CA HIS A 20 -29.42 -4.74 17.07
C HIS A 20 -29.82 -4.52 15.60
N GLU A 21 -30.23 -3.30 15.26
CA GLU A 21 -30.70 -2.93 13.91
C GLU A 21 -29.61 -3.11 12.86
N CYS A 22 -28.34 -2.94 13.25
CA CYS A 22 -27.20 -3.04 12.35
C CYS A 22 -26.28 -4.24 12.65
N ASP A 23 -26.76 -5.21 13.44
CA ASP A 23 -25.95 -6.35 13.89
C ASP A 23 -25.50 -7.26 12.74
N GLU A 24 -26.33 -7.45 11.70
CA GLU A 24 -25.96 -8.21 10.51
C GLU A 24 -24.75 -7.60 9.77
N PHE A 25 -24.76 -6.28 9.57
CA PHE A 25 -23.65 -5.56 8.95
C PHE A 25 -22.40 -5.56 9.84
N ALA A 26 -22.58 -5.44 11.15
CA ALA A 26 -21.49 -5.53 12.12
C ALA A 26 -20.80 -6.90 12.07
N LYS A 27 -21.59 -7.98 12.05
CA LYS A 27 -21.10 -9.36 11.91
C LYS A 27 -20.39 -9.59 10.59
N ALA A 28 -20.93 -9.08 9.48
CA ALA A 28 -20.28 -9.18 8.17
C ALA A 28 -18.92 -8.48 8.15
N TYR A 29 -18.85 -7.25 8.67
CA TYR A 29 -17.60 -6.50 8.80
C TYR A 29 -16.58 -7.24 9.68
N ASN A 30 -16.98 -7.66 10.88
CA ASN A 30 -16.09 -8.37 11.80
C ASN A 30 -15.58 -9.70 11.22
N SER A 31 -16.45 -10.45 10.54
CA SER A 31 -16.07 -11.70 9.87
C SER A 31 -15.02 -11.47 8.78
N CYS A 32 -15.17 -10.40 8.01
CA CYS A 32 -14.17 -10.00 7.03
C CYS A 32 -12.84 -9.61 7.69
N VAL A 33 -12.88 -8.80 8.75
CA VAL A 33 -11.67 -8.35 9.46
C VAL A 33 -10.89 -9.55 10.01
N LEU A 34 -11.59 -10.52 10.60
CA LEU A 34 -10.99 -11.77 11.10
C LEU A 34 -10.38 -12.60 9.95
N LYS A 35 -11.09 -12.74 8.82
CA LYS A 35 -10.59 -13.44 7.62
C LYS A 35 -9.31 -12.81 7.07
N HIS A 36 -9.19 -11.48 7.18
CA HIS A 36 -8.07 -10.71 6.65
C HIS A 36 -7.04 -10.30 7.72
N GLN A 37 -6.83 -11.14 8.74
CA GLN A 37 -5.78 -10.96 9.74
C GLN A 37 -5.82 -9.59 10.43
N LEU A 38 -7.03 -9.17 10.81
CA LEU A 38 -7.26 -7.88 11.48
C LEU A 38 -6.83 -6.67 10.65
N MET A 39 -7.04 -6.72 9.33
CA MET A 39 -6.85 -5.58 8.42
C MET A 39 -8.19 -4.96 7.97
N PRO A 40 -8.74 -3.98 8.72
CA PRO A 40 -9.98 -3.27 8.37
C PRO A 40 -10.04 -2.73 6.94
N LYS A 41 -8.89 -2.27 6.42
CA LYS A 41 -8.79 -1.67 5.09
C LYS A 41 -9.21 -2.61 3.95
N ARG A 42 -9.03 -3.93 4.14
CA ARG A 42 -9.49 -4.96 3.18
C ARG A 42 -11.01 -5.18 3.23
N CYS A 43 -11.68 -4.63 4.23
CA CYS A 43 -13.12 -4.77 4.49
C CYS A 43 -13.87 -3.45 4.29
N ARG A 44 -13.32 -2.56 3.44
CA ARG A 44 -13.82 -1.21 3.18
C ARG A 44 -15.33 -1.21 2.92
N GLN A 45 -15.82 -2.07 2.02
CA GLN A 45 -17.24 -2.13 1.66
C GLN A 45 -18.13 -2.48 2.86
N HIS A 46 -17.77 -3.53 3.63
CA HIS A 46 -18.55 -3.90 4.81
C HIS A 46 -18.54 -2.83 5.90
N GLN A 47 -17.45 -2.07 6.00
CA GLN A 47 -17.39 -0.94 6.91
C GLN A 47 -18.32 0.20 6.47
N ILE A 48 -18.35 0.52 5.16
CA ILE A 48 -19.28 1.48 4.57
C ILE A 48 -20.73 1.05 4.81
N ASP A 49 -21.05 -0.22 4.57
CA ASP A 49 -22.41 -0.76 4.76
C ASP A 49 -22.86 -0.65 6.22
N TYR A 50 -21.98 -1.01 7.16
CA TYR A 50 -22.25 -0.92 8.60
C TYR A 50 -22.48 0.53 9.05
N LEU A 51 -21.61 1.45 8.66
CA LEU A 51 -21.77 2.87 8.98
C LEU A 51 -23.02 3.46 8.31
N GLY A 52 -23.30 3.06 7.07
CA GLY A 52 -24.50 3.46 6.34
C GLY A 52 -25.78 2.98 7.03
N CYS A 53 -25.81 1.76 7.58
CA CYS A 53 -26.92 1.30 8.40
C CYS A 53 -27.12 2.21 9.63
N ARG A 54 -26.04 2.49 10.36
CA ARG A 54 -26.11 3.31 11.58
C ARG A 54 -26.59 4.73 11.32
N MET A 55 -26.17 5.33 10.21
CA MET A 55 -26.67 6.64 9.77
C MET A 55 -28.16 6.64 9.41
N LYS A 56 -28.66 5.53 8.83
CA LYS A 56 -30.08 5.37 8.48
C LYS A 56 -30.95 5.16 9.73
N ALA A 57 -30.46 4.38 10.68
CA ALA A 57 -31.12 4.09 11.96
C ALA A 57 -31.03 5.25 12.98
N GLY A 58 -30.32 6.34 12.66
CA GLY A 58 -30.11 7.45 13.60
C GLY A 58 -29.16 7.11 14.76
N LEU A 59 -28.41 6.01 14.65
CA LEU A 59 -27.38 5.56 15.60
C LEU A 59 -26.01 6.22 15.35
N MET A 60 -25.95 7.13 14.37
CA MET A 60 -24.82 7.96 13.99
C MET A 60 -25.34 9.18 13.20
N GLU A 61 -24.69 10.33 13.35
CA GLU A 61 -24.95 11.48 12.48
C GLU A 61 -24.63 11.15 11.02
N LYS A 62 -25.46 11.64 10.09
CA LYS A 62 -25.23 11.47 8.65
C LYS A 62 -24.01 12.29 8.24
N GLU A 63 -23.04 11.63 7.61
CA GLU A 63 -21.83 12.25 7.10
C GLU A 63 -21.46 11.62 5.75
N GLU A 64 -20.79 12.38 4.89
CA GLU A 64 -20.25 11.87 3.65
C GLU A 64 -19.10 10.89 3.92
N PHE A 65 -19.08 9.76 3.21
CA PHE A 65 -18.06 8.73 3.39
C PHE A 65 -16.63 9.25 3.12
N GLU A 66 -16.47 10.21 2.22
CA GLU A 66 -15.18 10.85 1.96
C GLU A 66 -14.63 11.57 3.20
N LYS A 67 -15.48 12.28 3.96
CA LYS A 67 -15.09 12.95 5.21
C LYS A 67 -14.77 11.96 6.34
N LEU A 68 -15.33 10.75 6.25
CA LEU A 68 -14.99 9.63 7.12
C LEU A 68 -13.71 8.89 6.66
N GLY A 69 -13.06 9.36 5.60
CA GLY A 69 -11.79 8.81 5.09
C GLY A 69 -11.93 7.72 4.04
N PHE A 70 -13.14 7.43 3.55
CA PHE A 70 -13.39 6.44 2.51
C PHE A 70 -13.23 7.04 1.11
N THR A 71 -12.04 7.57 0.80
CA THR A 71 -11.72 7.97 -0.58
C THR A 71 -11.36 6.76 -1.43
N GLU A 72 -11.46 6.88 -2.75
CA GLU A 72 -11.06 5.79 -3.65
C GLU A 72 -9.53 5.61 -3.63
N GLU A 73 -8.76 6.68 -3.56
CA GLU A 73 -7.29 6.63 -3.51
C GLU A 73 -6.77 5.85 -2.30
N SER A 74 -7.52 5.86 -1.19
CA SER A 74 -7.16 5.13 0.03
C SER A 74 -7.68 3.69 0.05
N SER A 75 -8.29 3.21 -1.03
CA SER A 75 -8.76 1.82 -1.11
C SER A 75 -7.58 0.84 -1.12
N TRP A 76 -7.79 -0.33 -0.50
CA TRP A 76 -6.76 -1.37 -0.48
C TRP A 76 -6.37 -1.83 -1.89
N GLU A 77 -7.34 -1.86 -2.80
CA GLU A 77 -7.17 -2.26 -4.21
C GLU A 77 -6.27 -1.28 -4.97
N ASN A 78 -6.46 0.03 -4.78
CA ASN A 78 -5.64 1.05 -5.43
C ASN A 78 -4.22 1.06 -4.89
N GLU A 79 -4.04 0.95 -3.57
CA GLU A 79 -2.70 0.86 -2.99
C GLU A 79 -1.95 -0.40 -3.44
N GLU A 80 -2.64 -1.54 -3.51
CA GLU A 80 -2.04 -2.79 -4.00
C GLU A 80 -1.66 -2.68 -5.49
N ALA A 81 -2.52 -2.07 -6.30
CA ALA A 81 -2.23 -1.82 -7.72
C ALA A 81 -1.03 -0.89 -7.91
N GLU A 82 -0.94 0.19 -7.12
CA GLU A 82 0.19 1.12 -7.15
C GLU A 82 1.49 0.43 -6.73
N GLN A 83 1.47 -0.32 -5.62
CA GLN A 83 2.63 -1.09 -5.15
C GLN A 83 3.12 -2.06 -6.22
N ARG A 84 2.20 -2.79 -6.87
CA ARG A 84 2.52 -3.71 -7.96
C ARG A 84 3.13 -2.98 -9.15
N TYR A 85 2.57 -1.84 -9.54
CA TYR A 85 3.09 -1.03 -10.64
C TYR A 85 4.52 -0.54 -10.35
N LEU A 86 4.75 0.01 -9.15
CA LEU A 86 6.07 0.47 -8.72
C LEU A 86 7.08 -0.67 -8.69
N PHE A 87 6.71 -1.83 -8.14
CA PHE A 87 7.57 -3.02 -8.15
C PHE A 87 7.97 -3.41 -9.57
N ASN A 88 7.00 -3.53 -10.48
CA ASN A 88 7.26 -3.87 -11.88
C ASN A 88 8.18 -2.85 -12.57
N LYS A 89 8.01 -1.56 -12.27
CA LYS A 89 8.86 -0.49 -12.80
C LYS A 89 10.30 -0.61 -12.26
N ILE A 90 10.47 -0.90 -10.97
CA ILE A 90 11.77 -1.12 -10.34
C ILE A 90 12.46 -2.35 -10.95
N GLN A 91 11.74 -3.45 -11.17
CA GLN A 91 12.31 -4.65 -11.80
C GLN A 91 12.85 -4.36 -13.21
N LYS A 92 12.07 -3.64 -14.04
CA LYS A 92 12.53 -3.22 -15.38
C LYS A 92 13.79 -2.37 -15.34
N ILE A 93 13.92 -1.47 -14.35
CA ILE A 93 15.12 -0.64 -14.19
C ILE A 93 16.32 -1.52 -13.80
N LYS A 94 16.13 -2.46 -12.87
CA LYS A 94 17.18 -3.40 -12.45
C LYS A 94 17.65 -4.27 -13.61
N GLU A 95 16.72 -4.80 -14.41
CA GLU A 95 17.03 -5.59 -15.60
C GLU A 95 17.86 -4.80 -16.61
N LYS A 96 17.44 -3.57 -16.93
CA LYS A 96 18.21 -2.69 -17.83
C LYS A 96 19.60 -2.39 -17.29
N ALA A 97 19.73 -2.08 -16.01
CA ALA A 97 21.01 -1.83 -15.38
C ALA A 97 21.93 -3.07 -15.46
N GLN A 98 21.39 -4.26 -15.17
CA GLN A 98 22.13 -5.53 -15.27
C GLN A 98 22.54 -5.83 -16.71
N GLN A 99 21.66 -5.61 -17.68
CA GLN A 99 21.96 -5.78 -19.11
C GLN A 99 23.11 -4.87 -19.54
N ASN A 100 23.09 -3.60 -19.12
CA ASN A 100 24.16 -2.64 -19.41
C ASN A 100 25.50 -3.09 -18.81
N VAL A 101 25.52 -3.60 -17.57
CA VAL A 101 26.73 -4.15 -16.94
C VAL A 101 27.22 -5.38 -17.71
N ASN A 102 26.33 -6.33 -18.02
CA ASN A 102 26.69 -7.54 -18.75
C ASN A 102 27.22 -7.23 -20.15
N GLN A 103 26.64 -6.25 -20.84
CA GLN A 103 27.10 -5.80 -22.16
C GLN A 103 28.51 -5.22 -22.08
N ARG A 104 28.77 -4.31 -21.12
CA ARG A 104 30.12 -3.76 -20.90
C ARG A 104 31.16 -4.83 -20.54
N MET A 105 30.76 -5.83 -19.77
CA MET A 105 31.64 -6.97 -19.44
C MET A 105 31.96 -7.81 -20.68
N LYS A 106 30.97 -8.07 -21.55
CA LYS A 106 31.17 -8.76 -22.83
C LYS A 106 32.07 -7.97 -23.79
N GLU A 107 31.86 -6.67 -23.90
CA GLU A 107 32.71 -5.77 -24.71
C GLU A 107 34.17 -5.80 -24.21
N LYS A 108 34.39 -5.77 -22.89
CA LYS A 108 35.74 -5.93 -22.30
C LYS A 108 36.35 -7.31 -22.55
N GLN A 109 35.55 -8.38 -22.52
CA GLN A 109 36.03 -9.73 -22.84
C GLN A 109 36.40 -9.89 -24.32
N GLN A 110 35.64 -9.27 -25.23
CA GLN A 110 35.96 -9.30 -26.67
C GLN A 110 37.20 -8.46 -27.03
N MET A 111 37.51 -7.42 -26.25
CA MET A 111 38.74 -6.62 -26.38
C MET A 111 39.93 -7.23 -25.59
N GLY A 112 39.71 -8.32 -24.84
CA GLY A 112 40.70 -8.98 -23.98
C GLY A 112 41.51 -10.10 -24.64
N ASP A 113 41.24 -10.44 -25.91
CA ASP A 113 41.96 -11.46 -26.68
C ASP A 113 42.99 -10.87 -27.67
N GLN A 114 43.49 -9.66 -27.41
CA GLN A 114 44.71 -9.18 -28.06
C GLN A 114 45.88 -9.34 -27.10
N LYS A 115 46.48 -10.55 -27.08
CA LYS A 115 47.80 -10.77 -26.48
C LYS A 115 48.78 -9.80 -27.13
N VAL A 116 49.15 -8.74 -26.40
CA VAL A 116 50.33 -7.94 -26.74
C VAL A 116 51.54 -8.80 -26.42
N ASP A 117 52.14 -9.39 -27.44
CA ASP A 117 53.38 -10.15 -27.34
C ASP A 117 54.56 -9.18 -27.13
N TYR A 118 54.98 -9.02 -25.88
CA TYR A 118 56.20 -8.33 -25.49
C TYR A 118 57.42 -9.24 -25.75
N SER A 119 57.75 -9.49 -27.01
CA SER A 119 59.01 -10.16 -27.35
C SER A 119 59.64 -9.69 -28.66
N LYS A 120 59.91 -8.38 -28.80
CA LYS A 120 61.13 -7.93 -29.52
C LYS A 120 61.49 -6.46 -29.25
N PRO A 121 62.66 -6.16 -28.68
CA PRO A 121 63.29 -4.85 -28.81
C PRO A 121 64.27 -4.88 -30.00
N GLU A 122 64.00 -4.08 -31.02
CA GLU A 122 65.03 -3.58 -31.96
C GLU A 122 64.91 -2.05 -31.85
N GLY A 123 65.84 -1.31 -31.27
CA GLY A 123 67.29 -1.35 -31.44
C GLY A 123 67.67 -0.17 -32.35
N LEU A 124 68.34 0.84 -31.78
CA LEU A 124 68.90 2.03 -32.44
C LEU A 124 69.58 1.70 -33.79
N ASN A 125 69.15 2.33 -34.89
CA ASN A 125 69.76 3.49 -35.58
C ASN A 125 69.02 3.76 -36.89
#